data_AF-A0AAV9IXN2-F1
#
_entry.id   AF-A0AAV9IXN2-F1
#
_cell.length_a   1.000
_cell.length_b   1.000
_cell.length_c   1.000
_cell.angle_alpha   90.00
_cell.angle_beta   90.00
_cell.angle_gamma   90.00
#
_symmetry.space_group_name_H-M   'P 1'
#
loop_
_entity.id
_entity.type
_entity.pdbx_description
1 polymer ?
#
loop_
_entity_poly.entity_id
_entity_poly.type
_entity_poly.pdbx_seq_one_letter_code
_entity_poly.pdbx_strand_id
1 'polypeptide(L)'
;MWIPPPVRAPIGGAPASDRRRVCARIDRLVSGGQRQGWPWPLPPSGPLGVGRSRVRPGALSVGMRRRRPGEPLEPGNAHQTVPPLPRRAPRPSFYWSDFNNVAREVREFCEENGLVDERRLPSATELRFMPHPRPWLANGIRRHGGWKRVAERLGVRTATDVLSQPADASAPKLRRRGGPQKPRHYWREWKNLRSELTKFVCENSDSARYMPTVDELEAHNRYDLRYAIGLHGGFRLVARQLGLVARSSLIMRWTDLTAVAAEVRRVAERARLPPDVMPNERQLRQYGPRGLVDGIKQHGGLSVMAPRLGLRSQRHYPLRRKPRLFWTRDEADRQLKAFIQQCGRVPRVSDFLDAKRNDLLTALYRLGGLRSALERVCAEMDIAAVQRQDGVKT
;
A
#
# COMPACT_ATOMS: atom_id res chain seq x y z
N MET A 1 -42.99 2.91 11.36
CA MET A 1 -42.28 4.00 10.67
C MET A 1 -40.92 3.49 10.23
N TRP A 2 -40.73 3.34 8.92
CA TRP A 2 -39.48 2.86 8.32
C TRP A 2 -38.60 4.09 8.02
N ILE A 3 -37.43 4.18 8.65
CA ILE A 3 -36.47 5.26 8.41
C ILE A 3 -35.46 4.76 7.38
N PRO A 4 -35.37 5.35 6.18
CA PRO A 4 -34.41 4.91 5.18
C PRO A 4 -32.96 5.26 5.60
N PRO A 5 -31.97 4.46 5.18
CA PRO A 5 -30.57 4.73 5.50
C PRO A 5 -30.05 5.99 4.79
N PRO A 6 -29.07 6.69 5.36
CA PRO A 6 -28.55 7.93 4.79
C PRO A 6 -27.79 7.65 3.49
N VAL A 7 -28.15 8.41 2.45
CA VAL A 7 -27.45 8.46 1.17
C VAL A 7 -26.00 8.93 1.40
N ARG A 8 -25.01 8.13 0.98
CA ARG A 8 -23.61 8.55 1.00
C ARG A 8 -23.37 9.67 -0.01
N ALA A 9 -23.02 10.85 0.48
CA ALA A 9 -22.53 11.94 -0.35
C ALA A 9 -21.19 11.55 -1.03
N PRO A 10 -20.95 12.01 -2.28
CA PRO A 10 -19.66 11.82 -2.93
C PRO A 10 -18.56 12.55 -2.15
N ILE A 11 -17.34 12.00 -2.19
CA ILE A 11 -16.13 12.61 -1.63
C ILE A 11 -15.82 13.86 -2.46
N GLY A 12 -16.48 14.97 -2.14
CA GLY A 12 -16.24 16.28 -2.72
C GLY A 12 -15.02 16.91 -2.07
N GLY A 13 -14.07 17.38 -2.90
CA GLY A 13 -12.93 18.17 -2.45
C GLY A 13 -13.38 19.40 -1.64
N ALA A 14 -12.48 19.91 -0.80
CA ALA A 14 -12.77 21.01 0.12
C ALA A 14 -13.43 22.22 -0.58
N PRO A 15 -14.44 22.86 0.06
CA PRO A 15 -15.18 23.98 -0.53
C PRO A 15 -14.27 25.16 -0.90
N ALA A 16 -14.58 25.84 -2.00
CA ALA A 16 -13.77 26.92 -2.56
C ALA A 16 -13.45 28.07 -1.58
N SER A 17 -14.27 28.27 -0.55
CA SER A 17 -14.06 29.26 0.52
C SER A 17 -12.87 28.93 1.43
N ASP A 18 -12.58 27.64 1.64
CA ASP A 18 -11.47 27.20 2.49
C ASP A 18 -10.13 27.33 1.73
N ARG A 19 -10.15 27.07 0.41
CA ARG A 19 -8.99 27.26 -0.48
C ARG A 19 -8.49 28.72 -0.50
N ARG A 20 -9.40 29.70 -0.59
CA ARG A 20 -9.05 31.13 -0.58
C ARG A 20 -8.43 31.58 0.75
N ARG A 21 -8.94 31.07 1.88
CA ARG A 21 -8.40 31.39 3.22
C ARG A 21 -6.99 30.85 3.42
N VAL A 22 -6.69 29.66 2.89
CA VAL A 22 -5.34 29.09 3.01
C VAL A 22 -4.33 29.81 2.12
N CYS A 23 -4.67 30.16 0.86
CA CYS A 23 -3.76 30.92 0.00
C CYS A 23 -3.46 32.32 0.63
N ALA A 24 -4.47 33.00 1.17
CA ALA A 24 -4.28 34.28 1.89
C ALA A 24 -3.46 34.16 3.20
N ARG A 25 -3.39 32.97 3.80
CA ARG A 25 -2.54 32.68 4.97
C ARG A 25 -1.08 32.46 4.57
N ILE A 26 -0.84 31.78 3.45
CA ILE A 26 0.51 31.59 2.89
C ILE A 26 1.10 32.97 2.52
N ASP A 27 0.33 33.85 1.88
CA ASP A 27 0.82 35.19 1.55
C ASP A 27 1.11 36.04 2.80
N ARG A 28 0.27 35.96 3.84
CA ARG A 28 0.50 36.68 5.11
C ARG A 28 1.71 36.18 5.90
N LEU A 29 1.95 34.88 5.94
CA LEU A 29 3.10 34.30 6.64
C LEU A 29 4.44 34.68 6.00
N VAL A 30 4.44 35.04 4.71
CA VAL A 30 5.68 35.28 3.97
C VAL A 30 6.00 36.77 3.78
N SER A 31 5.00 37.67 3.79
CA SER A 31 5.25 39.11 3.72
C SER A 31 5.81 39.72 5.02
N GLY A 32 5.84 38.97 6.12
CA GLY A 32 6.25 39.46 7.45
C GLY A 32 7.66 39.11 7.93
N GLY A 33 8.52 38.48 7.11
CA GLY A 33 9.78 37.89 7.58
C GLY A 33 11.02 38.30 6.79
N GLN A 34 11.54 39.51 7.00
CA GLN A 34 12.97 39.75 6.82
C GLN A 34 13.68 39.44 8.15
N ARG A 35 14.66 38.52 8.14
CA ARG A 35 15.96 38.69 8.82
C ARG A 35 16.90 37.47 8.73
N GLN A 36 18.15 37.82 8.42
CA GLN A 36 19.46 37.24 8.80
C GLN A 36 19.89 35.90 8.20
N GLY A 37 20.92 36.01 7.34
CA GLY A 37 21.72 34.88 6.86
C GLY A 37 22.56 34.27 7.98
N TRP A 38 22.76 32.96 7.88
CA TRP A 38 23.69 32.18 8.71
C TRP A 38 24.42 31.19 7.81
N PRO A 39 25.76 31.15 7.83
CA PRO A 39 26.54 30.13 7.15
C PRO A 39 27.07 29.13 8.17
N TRP A 40 26.90 27.81 7.98
CA TRP A 40 27.79 26.81 8.58
C TRP A 40 27.86 25.53 7.73
N PRO A 41 29.01 24.80 7.78
CA PRO A 41 29.45 23.83 6.79
C PRO A 41 29.01 22.39 7.10
N LEU A 42 29.14 21.55 6.07
CA LEU A 42 28.92 20.11 6.11
C LEU A 42 30.05 19.38 6.86
N PRO A 43 29.75 18.30 7.61
CA PRO A 43 30.78 17.41 8.13
C PRO A 43 31.28 16.42 7.05
N PRO A 44 32.55 15.96 7.13
CA PRO A 44 33.10 14.99 6.19
C PRO A 44 32.68 13.55 6.51
N SER A 45 32.45 12.80 5.44
CA SER A 45 32.04 11.41 5.41
C SER A 45 33.23 10.47 5.67
N GLY A 46 33.12 9.60 6.68
CA GLY A 46 34.05 8.47 6.88
C GLY A 46 33.54 7.16 6.24
N PRO A 47 34.43 6.27 5.76
CA PRO A 47 34.03 5.06 5.03
C PRO A 47 33.71 3.88 5.97
N LEU A 48 32.64 3.14 5.66
CA LEU A 48 32.24 1.90 6.31
C LEU A 48 32.97 0.70 5.70
N GLY A 49 33.67 -0.06 6.55
CA GLY A 49 34.36 -1.30 6.19
C GLY A 49 33.40 -2.45 5.89
N VAL A 50 33.71 -3.22 4.84
CA VAL A 50 32.93 -4.35 4.34
C VAL A 50 33.57 -5.66 4.77
N GLY A 51 32.95 -6.38 5.71
CA GLY A 51 33.32 -7.75 6.07
C GLY A 51 32.63 -8.76 5.14
N ARG A 52 33.40 -9.58 4.42
CA ARG A 52 32.90 -10.70 3.60
C ARG A 52 33.11 -12.03 4.33
N SER A 53 32.02 -12.71 4.69
CA SER A 53 32.04 -14.11 5.14
C SER A 53 31.84 -15.06 3.98
N ARG A 54 32.74 -16.04 3.85
CA ARG A 54 32.68 -17.18 2.93
C ARG A 54 31.71 -18.24 3.44
N VAL A 55 30.85 -18.78 2.56
CA VAL A 55 30.06 -20.00 2.81
C VAL A 55 30.37 -21.02 1.72
N ARG A 56 30.64 -22.27 2.13
CA ARG A 56 30.93 -23.46 1.31
C ARG A 56 29.65 -24.00 0.63
N PRO A 57 29.72 -24.61 -0.57
CA PRO A 57 28.60 -25.37 -1.11
C PRO A 57 28.74 -26.87 -0.80
N GLY A 58 27.67 -27.45 -0.24
CA GLY A 58 27.47 -28.89 -0.12
C GLY A 58 26.75 -29.45 -1.35
N ALA A 59 27.22 -30.59 -1.83
CA ALA A 59 26.66 -31.35 -2.94
C ALA A 59 25.39 -32.11 -2.51
N LEU A 60 24.37 -32.15 -3.38
CA LEU A 60 23.23 -33.04 -3.25
C LEU A 60 22.99 -33.79 -4.56
N SER A 61 23.03 -35.11 -4.43
CA SER A 61 22.80 -36.12 -5.45
C SER A 61 21.32 -36.19 -5.86
N VAL A 62 21.06 -36.32 -7.15
CA VAL A 62 19.73 -36.54 -7.73
C VAL A 62 19.56 -38.02 -8.05
N GLY A 63 18.64 -38.69 -7.33
CA GLY A 63 18.20 -40.05 -7.61
C GLY A 63 17.07 -40.07 -8.64
N MET A 64 17.26 -40.81 -9.73
CA MET A 64 16.23 -41.12 -10.72
C MET A 64 15.20 -42.11 -10.15
N ARG A 65 13.90 -41.79 -10.25
CA ARG A 65 12.81 -42.77 -10.15
C ARG A 65 12.06 -42.83 -11.48
N ARG A 66 11.97 -44.04 -12.04
CA ARG A 66 11.15 -44.40 -13.20
C ARG A 66 9.66 -44.44 -12.79
N ARG A 67 8.76 -43.89 -13.61
CA ARG A 67 7.30 -44.09 -13.50
C ARG A 67 6.80 -45.07 -14.57
N ARG A 68 5.80 -45.85 -14.18
CA ARG A 68 5.09 -46.87 -14.95
C ARG A 68 4.02 -46.26 -15.87
N PRO A 69 3.61 -46.96 -16.95
CA PRO A 69 2.55 -46.53 -17.86
C PRO A 69 1.18 -47.02 -17.42
N GLY A 70 0.15 -46.19 -17.62
CA GLY A 70 -1.26 -46.55 -17.45
C GLY A 70 -2.06 -45.47 -16.74
N GLU A 71 -2.57 -44.49 -17.48
CA GLU A 71 -3.63 -43.61 -17.01
C GLU A 71 -4.56 -43.22 -18.19
N PRO A 72 -5.90 -43.21 -18.01
CA PRO A 72 -6.87 -43.06 -19.10
C PRO A 72 -7.29 -41.59 -19.36
N LEU A 73 -7.93 -41.40 -20.51
CA LEU A 73 -8.33 -40.14 -21.17
C LEU A 73 -9.23 -39.22 -20.33
N GLU A 74 -8.91 -37.92 -20.35
CA GLU A 74 -9.66 -36.79 -19.77
C GLU A 74 -10.79 -36.27 -20.67
N PRO A 75 -11.86 -35.68 -20.10
CA PRO A 75 -12.76 -34.77 -20.79
C PRO A 75 -12.57 -33.29 -20.36
N GLY A 76 -12.57 -32.38 -21.35
CA GLY A 76 -13.29 -31.11 -21.26
C GLY A 76 -12.60 -29.86 -20.68
N ASN A 77 -11.95 -29.10 -21.57
CA ASN A 77 -11.92 -27.62 -21.58
C ASN A 77 -11.67 -26.88 -20.25
N ALA A 78 -10.51 -27.12 -19.64
CA ALA A 78 -9.87 -26.13 -18.77
C ALA A 78 -9.01 -25.20 -19.64
N HIS A 79 -9.06 -23.87 -19.39
CA HIS A 79 -8.07 -22.93 -19.93
C HIS A 79 -6.67 -23.55 -19.75
N GLN A 80 -6.01 -23.92 -20.85
CA GLN A 80 -4.65 -24.44 -20.81
C GLN A 80 -3.77 -23.35 -20.20
N THR A 81 -3.52 -23.46 -18.90
CA THR A 81 -2.48 -22.73 -18.22
C THR A 81 -1.19 -23.24 -18.85
N VAL A 82 -0.67 -22.49 -19.82
CA VAL A 82 0.63 -22.79 -20.44
C VAL A 82 1.61 -22.98 -19.29
N PRO A 83 2.20 -24.18 -19.12
CA PRO A 83 3.04 -24.46 -17.98
C PRO A 83 4.16 -23.41 -17.93
N PRO A 84 4.48 -22.87 -16.74
CA PRO A 84 5.51 -21.85 -16.63
C PRO A 84 6.82 -22.38 -17.21
N LEU A 85 7.31 -21.74 -18.28
CA LEU A 85 8.55 -22.15 -18.93
C LEU A 85 9.69 -22.21 -17.90
N PRO A 86 10.59 -23.19 -18.00
CA PRO A 86 11.71 -23.32 -17.09
C PRO A 86 12.52 -22.03 -17.04
N ARG A 87 12.86 -21.59 -15.82
CA ARG A 87 13.71 -20.41 -15.63
C ARG A 87 15.06 -20.66 -16.30
N ARG A 88 15.41 -19.83 -17.29
CA ARG A 88 16.70 -19.89 -17.98
C ARG A 88 17.83 -19.72 -16.95
N ALA A 89 18.89 -20.51 -17.11
CA ALA A 89 20.07 -20.42 -16.26
C ALA A 89 20.69 -19.01 -16.32
N PRO A 90 21.23 -18.48 -15.20
CA PRO A 90 21.87 -17.18 -15.19
C PRO A 90 23.04 -17.15 -16.18
N ARG A 91 23.10 -16.10 -17.00
CA ARG A 91 24.19 -15.91 -17.97
C ARG A 91 25.46 -15.40 -17.25
N PRO A 92 26.67 -15.81 -17.68
CA PRO A 92 27.93 -15.29 -17.13
C PRO A 92 28.07 -13.76 -17.23
N SER A 93 28.87 -13.14 -16.36
CA SER A 93 29.04 -11.67 -16.28
C SER A 93 29.44 -11.01 -17.62
N PHE A 94 30.27 -11.70 -18.42
CA PHE A 94 30.77 -11.20 -19.71
C PHE A 94 29.87 -11.53 -20.90
N TYR A 95 28.81 -12.32 -20.70
CA TYR A 95 27.92 -12.77 -21.79
C TYR A 95 27.32 -11.59 -22.56
N TRP A 96 26.92 -10.53 -21.85
CA TRP A 96 26.30 -9.33 -22.43
C TRP A 96 27.29 -8.35 -23.07
N SER A 97 28.60 -8.56 -22.89
CA SER A 97 29.62 -7.74 -23.51
C SER A 97 29.85 -8.12 -24.98
N ASP A 98 29.49 -9.34 -25.38
CA ASP A 98 29.55 -9.80 -26.77
C ASP A 98 28.25 -9.43 -27.51
N PHE A 99 28.39 -8.76 -28.65
CA PHE A 99 27.27 -8.36 -29.49
C PHE A 99 26.51 -9.57 -30.05
N ASN A 100 27.20 -10.67 -30.36
CA ASN A 100 26.57 -11.86 -30.93
C ASN A 100 25.60 -12.53 -29.94
N ASN A 101 25.94 -12.52 -28.65
CA ASN A 101 25.06 -12.99 -27.60
C ASN A 101 23.81 -12.10 -27.46
N VAL A 102 23.97 -10.78 -27.54
CA VAL A 102 22.83 -9.84 -27.53
C VAL A 102 21.96 -10.05 -28.76
N ALA A 103 22.56 -10.18 -29.95
CA ALA A 103 21.85 -10.43 -31.20
C ALA A 103 21.03 -11.73 -31.14
N ARG A 104 21.62 -12.83 -30.65
CA ARG A 104 20.93 -14.11 -30.46
C ARG A 104 19.74 -13.97 -29.50
N GLU A 105 19.94 -13.34 -28.34
CA GLU A 105 18.88 -13.17 -27.35
C GLU A 105 17.74 -12.26 -27.83
N VAL A 106 18.03 -11.26 -28.67
CA VAL A 106 17.01 -10.45 -29.33
C VAL A 106 16.18 -11.29 -30.29
N ARG A 107 16.81 -12.11 -31.15
CA ARG A 107 16.08 -12.95 -32.11
C ARG A 107 15.20 -13.98 -31.41
N GLU A 108 15.76 -14.69 -30.42
CA GLU A 108 14.99 -15.65 -29.62
C GLU A 108 13.82 -14.97 -28.88
N PHE A 109 14.02 -13.75 -28.37
CA PHE A 109 12.94 -13.00 -27.75
C PHE A 109 11.84 -12.65 -28.76
N CYS A 110 12.21 -12.24 -29.98
CA CYS A 110 11.25 -11.95 -31.03
C CYS A 110 10.48 -13.21 -31.45
N GLU A 111 11.15 -14.35 -31.58
CA GLU A 111 10.54 -15.65 -31.88
C GLU A 111 9.54 -16.09 -30.80
N GLU A 112 9.95 -16.08 -29.54
CA GLU A 112 9.09 -16.49 -28.41
C GLU A 112 7.85 -15.61 -28.23
N ASN A 113 7.91 -14.35 -28.69
CA ASN A 113 6.83 -13.38 -28.50
C ASN A 113 6.09 -13.05 -29.81
N GLY A 114 6.33 -13.80 -30.89
CA GLY A 114 5.62 -13.62 -32.17
C GLY A 114 5.94 -12.31 -32.89
N LEU A 115 7.14 -11.74 -32.69
CA LEU A 115 7.60 -10.48 -33.30
C LEU A 115 8.51 -10.73 -34.53
N VAL A 116 8.52 -11.95 -35.08
CA VAL A 116 9.43 -12.36 -36.16
C VAL A 116 9.18 -11.57 -37.46
N ASP A 117 7.91 -11.32 -37.77
CA ASP A 117 7.50 -10.74 -39.06
C ASP A 117 7.75 -9.23 -39.15
N GLU A 118 7.94 -8.55 -38.03
CA GLU A 118 7.90 -7.08 -37.97
C GLU A 118 9.21 -6.40 -38.37
N ARG A 119 10.28 -7.15 -38.67
CA ARG A 119 11.63 -6.65 -38.99
C ARG A 119 12.06 -5.48 -38.10
N ARG A 120 11.70 -5.53 -36.81
CA ARG A 120 11.95 -4.46 -35.84
C ARG A 120 12.54 -4.97 -34.54
N LEU A 121 13.29 -4.09 -33.89
CA LEU A 121 13.84 -4.33 -32.57
C LEU A 121 12.75 -4.12 -31.50
N PRO A 122 12.63 -5.01 -30.49
CA PRO A 122 11.67 -4.86 -29.40
C PRO A 122 12.01 -3.63 -28.54
N SER A 123 10.99 -2.89 -28.15
CA SER A 123 11.07 -1.73 -27.24
C SER A 123 11.41 -2.16 -25.82
N ALA A 124 11.90 -1.21 -25.01
CA ALA A 124 12.19 -1.47 -23.59
C ALA A 124 10.93 -1.89 -22.79
N THR A 125 9.75 -1.43 -23.21
CA THR A 125 8.46 -1.80 -22.61
C THR A 125 8.11 -3.25 -22.96
N GLU A 126 8.25 -3.63 -24.24
CA GLU A 126 8.00 -5.01 -24.68
C GLU A 126 8.92 -6.00 -23.97
N LEU A 127 10.22 -5.70 -23.86
CA LEU A 127 11.17 -6.52 -23.11
C LEU A 127 10.78 -6.69 -21.63
N ARG A 128 9.96 -5.81 -21.07
CA ARG A 128 9.55 -5.85 -19.65
C ARG A 128 8.19 -6.50 -19.43
N PHE A 129 7.28 -6.40 -20.40
CA PHE A 129 5.86 -6.71 -20.19
C PHE A 129 5.27 -7.73 -21.15
N MET A 130 6.02 -8.19 -22.17
CA MET A 130 5.57 -9.31 -23.01
C MET A 130 5.51 -10.62 -22.20
N PRO A 131 4.76 -11.65 -22.67
CA PRO A 131 4.58 -12.93 -21.95
C PRO A 131 5.88 -13.58 -21.47
N HIS A 132 6.99 -13.36 -22.18
CA HIS A 132 8.32 -13.84 -21.80
C HIS A 132 9.28 -12.67 -21.53
N PRO A 133 9.18 -11.98 -20.38
CA PRO A 133 9.91 -10.74 -20.14
C PRO A 133 11.42 -11.00 -19.96
N ARG A 134 12.23 -10.19 -20.64
CA ARG A 134 13.71 -10.20 -20.56
C ARG A 134 14.24 -8.79 -20.26
N PRO A 135 13.99 -8.24 -19.05
CA PRO A 135 14.37 -6.87 -18.72
C PRO A 135 15.90 -6.64 -18.77
N TRP A 136 16.70 -7.69 -18.58
CA TRP A 136 18.17 -7.62 -18.68
C TRP A 136 18.67 -7.41 -20.12
N LEU A 137 17.93 -7.85 -21.14
CA LEU A 137 18.30 -7.66 -22.54
C LEU A 137 18.36 -6.17 -22.91
N ALA A 138 17.50 -5.36 -22.27
CA ALA A 138 17.52 -3.91 -22.39
C ALA A 138 18.88 -3.31 -21.97
N ASN A 139 19.54 -3.88 -20.95
CA ASN A 139 20.88 -3.44 -20.54
C ASN A 139 21.95 -3.86 -21.56
N GLY A 140 21.84 -5.07 -22.12
CA GLY A 140 22.70 -5.53 -23.20
C GLY A 140 22.65 -4.59 -24.41
N ILE A 141 21.44 -4.24 -24.86
CA ILE A 141 21.23 -3.30 -25.96
C ILE A 141 21.86 -1.93 -25.66
N ARG A 142 21.72 -1.40 -24.43
CA ARG A 142 22.35 -0.12 -24.03
C ARG A 142 23.87 -0.19 -24.06
N ARG A 143 24.49 -1.30 -23.64
CA ARG A 143 25.96 -1.48 -23.66
C ARG A 143 26.52 -1.42 -25.07
N HIS A 144 25.77 -1.87 -26.07
CA HIS A 144 26.16 -1.84 -27.48
C HIS A 144 25.74 -0.55 -28.22
N GLY A 145 25.57 0.55 -27.48
CA GLY A 145 25.29 1.87 -28.05
C GLY A 145 23.81 2.19 -28.25
N GLY A 146 22.91 1.42 -27.62
CA GLY A 146 21.47 1.69 -27.60
C GLY A 146 20.71 1.10 -28.78
N TRP A 147 19.37 1.24 -28.74
CA TRP A 147 18.45 0.61 -29.70
C TRP A 147 18.76 0.95 -31.15
N LYS A 148 19.09 2.21 -31.46
CA LYS A 148 19.38 2.65 -32.83
C LYS A 148 20.59 1.93 -33.43
N ARG A 149 21.72 1.91 -32.72
CA ARG A 149 22.95 1.25 -33.19
C ARG A 149 22.81 -0.27 -33.28
N VAL A 150 22.11 -0.88 -32.33
CA VAL A 150 21.86 -2.34 -32.36
C VAL A 150 20.92 -2.69 -33.50
N ALA A 151 19.86 -1.90 -33.73
CA ALA A 151 18.94 -2.10 -34.85
C ALA A 151 19.66 -1.99 -36.21
N GLU A 152 20.48 -0.95 -36.38
CA GLU A 152 21.32 -0.75 -37.56
C GLU A 152 22.26 -1.94 -37.81
N ARG A 153 22.98 -2.40 -36.76
CA ARG A 153 23.87 -3.57 -36.87
C ARG A 153 23.14 -4.89 -37.17
N LEU A 154 21.88 -5.01 -36.77
CA LEU A 154 21.05 -6.18 -37.05
C LEU A 154 20.29 -6.07 -38.37
N GLY A 155 20.35 -4.93 -39.06
CA GLY A 155 19.55 -4.68 -40.27
C GLY A 155 18.04 -4.63 -40.01
N VAL A 156 17.62 -4.25 -38.79
CA VAL A 156 16.21 -4.13 -38.40
C VAL A 156 15.85 -2.67 -38.08
N ARG A 157 14.57 -2.33 -38.13
CA ARG A 157 14.09 -0.98 -37.75
C ARG A 157 13.92 -0.87 -36.24
N THR A 158 13.99 0.33 -35.67
CA THR A 158 13.56 0.49 -34.26
C THR A 158 12.04 0.57 -34.18
N ALA A 159 11.45 0.16 -33.05
CA ALA A 159 10.01 0.33 -32.82
C ALA A 159 9.53 1.78 -33.04
N THR A 160 10.37 2.77 -32.72
CA THR A 160 10.11 4.19 -32.99
C THR A 160 10.08 4.52 -34.48
N ASP A 161 10.92 3.89 -35.31
CA ASP A 161 10.95 4.13 -36.75
C ASP A 161 9.72 3.52 -37.44
N VAL A 162 9.25 2.36 -36.98
CA VAL A 162 8.02 1.73 -37.50
C VAL A 162 6.81 2.62 -37.24
N LEU A 163 6.72 3.23 -36.06
CA LEU A 163 5.68 4.21 -35.71
C LEU A 163 5.84 5.56 -36.41
N SER A 164 7.00 5.83 -37.01
CA SER A 164 7.30 7.09 -37.71
C SER A 164 7.15 6.99 -39.23
N GLN A 165 6.67 5.86 -39.76
CA GLN A 165 6.24 5.81 -41.16
C GLN A 165 5.07 6.79 -41.37
N PRO A 166 5.02 7.49 -42.50
CA PRO A 166 4.00 8.50 -42.75
C PRO A 166 2.65 7.82 -43.01
N ALA A 167 1.93 7.47 -41.94
CA ALA A 167 0.48 7.39 -42.00
C ALA A 167 -0.02 8.82 -42.18
N ASP A 168 -0.19 9.23 -43.43
CA ASP A 168 -0.67 10.52 -43.91
C ASP A 168 -0.07 11.77 -43.25
N ALA A 169 0.56 12.62 -44.06
CA ALA A 169 1.09 13.94 -43.67
C ALA A 169 0.04 14.91 -43.06
N SER A 170 -1.18 14.44 -42.80
CA SER A 170 -2.30 15.14 -42.18
C SER A 170 -2.53 14.80 -40.70
N ALA A 171 -1.85 13.81 -40.13
CA ALA A 171 -1.88 13.61 -38.68
C ALA A 171 -1.05 14.72 -38.02
N PRO A 172 -1.67 15.65 -37.25
CA PRO A 172 -0.93 16.73 -36.63
C PRO A 172 0.13 16.08 -35.75
N LYS A 173 1.41 16.35 -36.02
CA LYS A 173 2.52 16.07 -35.10
C LYS A 173 1.94 16.30 -33.72
N LEU A 174 1.83 15.24 -32.91
CA LEU A 174 1.53 15.35 -31.50
C LEU A 174 2.67 16.19 -30.94
N ARG A 175 2.50 17.52 -31.06
CA ARG A 175 3.34 18.53 -30.45
C ARG A 175 3.43 18.02 -29.03
N ARG A 176 4.65 17.68 -28.61
CA ARG A 176 4.96 17.39 -27.22
C ARG A 176 4.02 18.28 -26.41
N ARG A 177 3.10 17.69 -25.64
CA ARG A 177 2.06 18.38 -24.86
C ARG A 177 2.68 19.23 -23.74
N GLY A 178 3.81 19.87 -23.99
CA GLY A 178 4.32 20.97 -23.21
C GLY A 178 3.49 22.17 -23.59
N GLY A 179 2.83 22.75 -22.60
CA GLY A 179 2.30 24.11 -22.72
C GLY A 179 3.40 25.10 -23.19
N PRO A 180 3.03 26.37 -23.38
CA PRO A 180 3.95 27.40 -23.83
C PRO A 180 5.28 27.31 -23.07
N GLN A 181 6.38 27.11 -23.81
CA GLN A 181 7.70 26.99 -23.21
C GLN A 181 8.02 28.30 -22.50
N LYS A 182 8.18 28.23 -21.18
CA LYS A 182 8.62 29.37 -20.39
C LYS A 182 10.01 29.81 -20.88
N PRO A 183 10.34 31.11 -20.81
CA PRO A 183 11.64 31.62 -21.26
C PRO A 183 12.83 30.87 -20.64
N ARG A 184 13.96 30.87 -21.35
CA ARG A 184 15.23 30.39 -20.78
C ARG A 184 15.50 31.18 -19.50
N HIS A 185 15.91 30.50 -18.44
CA HIS A 185 16.14 31.04 -17.08
C HIS A 185 14.93 31.35 -16.21
N TYR A 186 13.69 31.22 -16.71
CA TYR A 186 12.47 31.46 -15.90
C TYR A 186 12.49 30.72 -14.56
N TRP A 187 12.92 29.46 -14.55
CA TRP A 187 12.97 28.61 -13.35
C TRP A 187 14.17 28.89 -12.42
N ARG A 188 15.16 29.67 -12.85
CA ARG A 188 16.29 30.07 -11.97
C ARG A 188 15.87 31.15 -10.98
N GLU A 189 14.82 31.90 -11.28
CA GLU A 189 14.30 32.92 -10.39
C GLU A 189 13.38 32.31 -9.32
N TRP A 190 13.73 32.53 -8.04
CA TRP A 190 12.94 32.03 -6.91
C TRP A 190 11.48 32.52 -6.92
N LYS A 191 11.26 33.77 -7.34
CA LYS A 191 9.93 34.39 -7.41
C LYS A 191 8.97 33.61 -8.32
N ASN A 192 9.47 33.12 -9.45
CA ASN A 192 8.70 32.37 -10.43
C ASN A 192 8.36 30.97 -9.91
N LEU A 193 9.35 30.26 -9.34
CA LEU A 193 9.09 28.98 -8.69
C LEU A 193 8.07 29.13 -7.57
N ARG A 194 8.24 30.11 -6.69
CA ARG A 194 7.32 30.38 -5.57
C ARG A 194 5.89 30.62 -6.07
N SER A 195 5.69 31.47 -7.08
CA SER A 195 4.36 31.78 -7.60
C SER A 195 3.68 30.54 -8.22
N GLU A 196 4.37 29.85 -9.12
CA GLU A 196 3.84 28.67 -9.81
C GLU A 196 3.58 27.50 -8.85
N LEU A 197 4.47 27.29 -7.87
CA LEU A 197 4.31 26.23 -6.89
C LEU A 197 3.18 26.53 -5.89
N THR A 198 3.05 27.77 -5.41
CA THR A 198 1.91 28.17 -4.56
C THR A 198 0.59 28.02 -5.31
N LYS A 199 0.54 28.43 -6.58
CA LYS A 199 -0.63 28.22 -7.45
C LYS A 199 -0.97 26.73 -7.56
N PHE A 200 0.02 25.90 -7.85
CA PHE A 200 -0.17 24.45 -7.93
C PHE A 200 -0.70 23.85 -6.62
N VAL A 201 -0.14 24.25 -5.48
CA VAL A 201 -0.58 23.79 -4.13
C VAL A 201 -2.02 24.22 -3.84
N CYS A 202 -2.40 25.45 -4.19
CA CYS A 202 -3.76 25.96 -4.02
C CYS A 202 -4.79 25.23 -4.92
N GLU A 203 -4.39 24.80 -6.11
CA GLU A 203 -5.26 24.14 -7.08
C GLU A 203 -5.45 22.64 -6.79
N ASN A 204 -4.37 21.94 -6.44
CA ASN A 204 -4.32 20.46 -6.50
C ASN A 204 -4.14 19.77 -5.14
N SER A 205 -3.67 20.47 -4.10
CA SER A 205 -3.41 19.83 -2.80
C SER A 205 -4.62 19.98 -1.87
N ASP A 206 -5.21 18.86 -1.44
CA ASP A 206 -6.26 18.78 -0.40
C ASP A 206 -5.86 19.43 0.94
N SER A 207 -4.58 19.74 1.09
CA SER A 207 -4.03 20.40 2.25
C SER A 207 -2.91 21.30 1.78
N ALA A 208 -3.22 22.59 1.56
CA ALA A 208 -2.28 23.63 1.16
C ALA A 208 -1.15 23.91 2.20
N ARG A 209 -1.03 23.06 3.22
CA ARG A 209 0.08 23.03 4.19
C ARG A 209 1.24 22.13 3.76
N TYR A 210 1.04 21.20 2.81
CA TYR A 210 2.07 20.23 2.46
C TYR A 210 2.74 20.55 1.13
N MET A 211 4.05 20.29 1.08
CA MET A 211 4.80 20.28 -0.17
C MET A 211 4.31 19.12 -1.05
N PRO A 212 4.02 19.35 -2.35
CA PRO A 212 3.60 18.29 -3.26
C PRO A 212 4.69 17.24 -3.42
N THR A 213 4.30 15.97 -3.57
CA THR A 213 5.25 14.88 -3.83
C THR A 213 5.71 14.88 -5.29
N VAL A 214 6.77 14.13 -5.58
CA VAL A 214 7.20 13.87 -6.97
C VAL A 214 6.04 13.25 -7.75
N ASP A 215 5.40 12.21 -7.20
CA ASP A 215 4.28 11.53 -7.85
C ASP A 215 3.08 12.46 -8.13
N GLU A 216 2.78 13.38 -7.22
CA GLU A 216 1.70 14.38 -7.41
C GLU A 216 2.03 15.34 -8.55
N LEU A 217 3.28 15.80 -8.66
CA LEU A 217 3.72 16.65 -9.78
C LEU A 217 3.70 15.88 -11.10
N GLU A 218 4.14 14.63 -11.11
CA GLU A 218 4.15 13.79 -12.32
C GLU A 218 2.73 13.43 -12.79
N ALA A 219 1.82 13.11 -11.87
CA ALA A 219 0.42 12.84 -12.18
C ALA A 219 -0.27 14.04 -12.86
N HIS A 220 0.18 15.26 -12.56
CA HIS A 220 -0.31 16.50 -13.18
C HIS A 220 0.58 16.98 -14.34
N ASN A 221 1.52 16.15 -14.81
CA ASN A 221 2.49 16.49 -15.86
C ASN A 221 3.32 17.76 -15.57
N ARG A 222 3.49 18.14 -14.30
CA ARG A 222 4.28 19.29 -13.86
C ARG A 222 5.75 18.92 -13.60
N TYR A 223 6.37 18.31 -14.61
CA TYR A 223 7.80 17.97 -14.59
C TYR A 223 8.69 19.23 -14.53
N ASP A 224 8.19 20.35 -15.03
CA ASP A 224 8.79 21.68 -14.94
C ASP A 224 9.01 22.10 -13.47
N LEU A 225 7.98 21.98 -12.63
CA LEU A 225 8.06 22.28 -11.20
C LEU A 225 9.01 21.33 -10.49
N ARG A 226 8.97 20.03 -10.79
CA ARG A 226 9.91 19.06 -10.22
C ARG A 226 11.36 19.48 -10.51
N TYR A 227 11.66 19.85 -11.74
CA TYR A 227 12.99 20.31 -12.15
C TYR A 227 13.38 21.61 -11.45
N ALA A 228 12.47 22.60 -11.43
CA ALA A 228 12.70 23.88 -10.77
C ALA A 228 12.95 23.72 -9.26
N ILE A 229 12.19 22.88 -8.57
CA ILE A 229 12.44 22.55 -7.16
C ILE A 229 13.85 21.98 -6.96
N GLY A 230 14.32 21.14 -7.88
CA GLY A 230 15.69 20.61 -7.86
C GLY A 230 16.76 21.70 -8.02
N LEU A 231 16.54 22.67 -8.91
CA LEU A 231 17.44 23.82 -9.09
C LEU A 231 17.58 24.67 -7.81
N HIS A 232 16.50 24.79 -7.03
CA HIS A 232 16.47 25.57 -5.79
C HIS A 232 16.79 24.72 -4.54
N GLY A 233 17.62 23.68 -4.67
CA GLY A 233 18.12 22.89 -3.53
C GLY A 233 17.19 21.77 -3.04
N GLY A 234 16.15 21.44 -3.82
CA GLY A 234 15.30 20.28 -3.61
C GLY A 234 14.10 20.52 -2.68
N PHE A 235 13.24 19.49 -2.58
CA PHE A 235 11.91 19.60 -1.95
C PHE A 235 11.93 20.08 -0.50
N ARG A 236 12.94 19.71 0.29
CA ARG A 236 13.01 20.08 1.71
C ARG A 236 13.33 21.56 1.90
N LEU A 237 14.32 22.08 1.15
CA LEU A 237 14.74 23.48 1.25
C LEU A 237 13.61 24.39 0.77
N VAL A 238 13.05 24.09 -0.40
CA VAL A 238 11.93 24.84 -0.98
C VAL A 238 10.71 24.81 -0.06
N ALA A 239 10.37 23.66 0.53
CA ALA A 239 9.27 23.57 1.48
C ALA A 239 9.49 24.49 2.71
N ARG A 240 10.70 24.48 3.29
CA ARG A 240 11.04 25.35 4.42
C ARG A 240 10.92 26.82 4.05
N GLN A 241 11.43 27.21 2.87
CA GLN A 241 11.36 28.59 2.37
C GLN A 241 9.92 29.06 2.11
N LEU A 242 9.01 28.14 1.75
CA LEU A 242 7.59 28.43 1.53
C LEU A 242 6.72 28.24 2.78
N GLY A 243 7.29 27.82 3.91
CA GLY A 243 6.53 27.46 5.11
C GLY A 243 5.65 26.22 4.94
N LEU A 244 5.92 25.39 3.92
CA LEU A 244 5.24 24.12 3.67
C LEU A 244 5.92 22.98 4.42
N VAL A 245 5.13 21.96 4.78
CA VAL A 245 5.65 20.75 5.42
C VAL A 245 6.02 19.74 4.34
N ALA A 246 7.31 19.41 4.22
CA ALA A 246 7.78 18.40 3.28
C ALA A 246 7.25 17.02 3.67
N ARG A 247 6.56 16.30 2.77
CA ARG A 247 6.05 14.94 3.12
C ARG A 247 7.16 13.94 3.44
N SER A 248 8.37 14.11 2.86
CA SER A 248 9.53 13.30 3.22
C SER A 248 9.98 13.47 4.68
N SER A 249 9.69 14.62 5.31
CA SER A 249 9.95 14.81 6.73
C SER A 249 8.96 14.06 7.60
N LEU A 250 7.85 13.53 7.06
CA LEU A 250 6.96 12.63 7.80
C LEU A 250 7.65 11.31 8.15
N ILE A 251 8.55 10.81 7.28
CA ILE A 251 9.29 9.57 7.56
C ILE A 251 10.22 9.76 8.78
N MET A 252 10.93 10.89 8.87
CA MET A 252 11.73 11.26 10.05
C MET A 252 10.88 11.79 11.23
N ARG A 253 9.65 12.24 10.98
CA ARG A 253 8.71 12.62 12.04
C ARG A 253 8.28 11.40 12.84
N TRP A 254 8.24 10.24 12.21
CA TRP A 254 7.86 8.99 12.85
C TRP A 254 8.98 8.37 13.69
N THR A 255 10.23 8.79 13.53
CA THR A 255 11.31 8.39 14.44
C THR A 255 11.28 9.17 15.75
N ASP A 256 10.69 10.37 15.78
CA ASP A 256 10.53 11.17 17.00
C ASP A 256 9.24 10.79 17.76
N LEU A 257 9.42 10.23 18.95
CA LEU A 257 8.33 9.80 19.82
C LEU A 257 7.38 10.96 20.17
N THR A 258 7.90 12.18 20.34
CA THR A 258 7.09 13.35 20.72
C THR A 258 6.14 13.77 19.60
N ALA A 259 6.62 13.70 18.35
CA ALA A 259 5.83 13.99 17.17
C ALA A 259 4.76 12.92 16.89
N VAL A 260 5.08 11.64 17.17
CA VAL A 260 4.10 10.54 17.15
C VAL A 260 3.04 10.77 18.24
N ALA A 261 3.45 11.08 19.47
CA ALA A 261 2.56 11.34 20.60
C ALA A 261 1.56 12.47 20.31
N ALA A 262 2.05 13.60 19.79
CA ALA A 262 1.22 14.75 19.45
C ALA A 262 0.17 14.39 18.38
N GLU A 263 0.52 13.57 17.40
CA GLU A 263 -0.41 13.18 16.36
C GLU A 263 -1.43 12.13 16.83
N VAL A 264 -1.02 11.18 17.68
CA VAL A 264 -1.94 10.23 18.33
C VAL A 264 -3.02 10.97 19.13
N ARG A 265 -2.66 12.02 19.88
CA ARG A 265 -3.62 12.84 20.63
C ARG A 265 -4.60 13.57 19.70
N ARG A 266 -4.13 14.17 18.59
CA ARG A 266 -5.01 14.77 17.57
C ARG A 266 -5.97 13.77 16.95
N VAL A 267 -5.52 12.54 16.72
CA VAL A 267 -6.39 11.46 16.24
C VAL A 267 -7.45 11.13 17.28
N ALA A 268 -7.09 11.06 18.56
CA ALA A 268 -8.03 10.80 19.64
C ALA A 268 -9.13 11.86 19.72
N GLU A 269 -8.76 13.15 19.62
CA GLU A 269 -9.69 14.28 19.55
C GLU A 269 -10.63 14.17 18.35
N ARG A 270 -10.10 13.92 17.15
CA ARG A 270 -10.92 13.76 15.92
C ARG A 270 -11.89 12.59 16.00
N ALA A 271 -11.46 11.50 16.64
CA ALA A 271 -12.29 10.32 16.86
C ALA A 271 -13.25 10.47 18.06
N ARG A 272 -13.25 11.63 18.74
CA ARG A 272 -14.04 11.92 19.94
C ARG A 272 -13.84 10.89 21.06
N LEU A 273 -12.60 10.47 21.24
CA LEU A 273 -12.22 9.56 22.32
C LEU A 273 -11.88 10.36 23.60
N PRO A 274 -12.07 9.76 24.78
CA PRO A 274 -11.57 10.35 26.03
C PRO A 274 -10.05 10.60 25.94
N PRO A 275 -9.53 11.64 26.61
CA PRO A 275 -8.14 12.11 26.46
C PRO A 275 -7.09 11.08 26.89
N ASP A 276 -7.51 10.09 27.68
CA ASP A 276 -6.70 9.02 28.23
C ASP A 276 -6.90 7.69 27.50
N VAL A 277 -7.55 7.68 26.33
CA VAL A 277 -7.84 6.46 25.56
C VAL A 277 -7.06 6.43 24.26
N MET A 278 -6.29 5.37 24.06
CA MET A 278 -5.49 5.15 22.85
C MET A 278 -6.40 4.82 21.66
N PRO A 279 -6.36 5.58 20.54
CA PRO A 279 -7.05 5.23 19.30
C PRO A 279 -6.64 3.84 18.79
N ASN A 280 -7.60 3.04 18.31
CA ASN A 280 -7.27 1.76 17.68
C ASN A 280 -6.68 1.95 16.27
N GLU A 281 -6.09 0.89 15.70
CA GLU A 281 -5.43 0.97 14.39
C GLU A 281 -6.36 1.47 13.27
N ARG A 282 -7.64 1.08 13.29
CA ARG A 282 -8.62 1.52 12.29
C ARG A 282 -8.83 3.04 12.38
N GLN A 283 -8.98 3.58 13.59
CA GLN A 283 -9.12 5.03 13.82
C GLN A 283 -7.84 5.78 13.44
N LEU A 284 -6.66 5.24 13.75
CA LEU A 284 -5.37 5.82 13.35
C LEU A 284 -5.22 5.89 11.82
N ARG A 285 -5.69 4.87 11.09
CA ARG A 285 -5.70 4.89 9.62
C ARG A 285 -6.74 5.84 9.05
N GLN A 286 -7.89 5.95 9.69
CA GLN A 286 -9.02 6.76 9.21
C GLN A 286 -8.83 8.26 9.46
N TYR A 287 -8.35 8.64 10.65
CA TYR A 287 -8.25 10.04 11.07
C TYR A 287 -6.82 10.55 11.20
N GLY A 288 -5.83 9.66 11.16
CA GLY A 288 -4.42 9.99 11.26
C GLY A 288 -3.76 10.17 9.89
N PRO A 289 -2.62 10.87 9.85
CA PRO A 289 -1.84 11.01 8.63
C PRO A 289 -1.27 9.66 8.19
N ARG A 290 -1.06 9.51 6.87
CA ARG A 290 -0.43 8.33 6.29
C ARG A 290 0.93 8.06 6.96
N GLY A 291 1.16 6.79 7.30
CA GLY A 291 2.39 6.34 7.95
C GLY A 291 2.41 6.46 9.47
N LEU A 292 1.42 7.09 10.13
CA LEU A 292 1.37 7.15 11.59
C LEU A 292 1.38 5.75 12.24
N VAL A 293 0.63 4.80 11.67
CA VAL A 293 0.60 3.41 12.15
C VAL A 293 1.96 2.75 12.02
N ASP A 294 2.67 2.99 10.93
CA ASP A 294 4.00 2.42 10.71
C ASP A 294 5.03 3.05 11.66
N GLY A 295 4.91 4.36 11.92
CA GLY A 295 5.68 5.04 12.98
C GLY A 295 5.43 4.45 14.36
N ILE A 296 4.17 4.23 14.73
CA ILE A 296 3.82 3.56 15.99
C ILE A 296 4.44 2.15 16.05
N LYS A 297 4.45 1.40 14.95
CA LYS A 297 5.11 0.08 14.87
C LYS A 297 6.62 0.16 15.06
N GLN A 298 7.28 1.17 14.50
CA GLN A 298 8.72 1.42 14.72
C GLN A 298 9.04 1.65 16.21
N HIS A 299 8.10 2.22 16.97
CA HIS A 299 8.21 2.42 18.42
C HIS A 299 7.70 1.24 19.28
N GLY A 300 7.54 0.05 18.69
CA GLY A 300 7.11 -1.16 19.40
C GLY A 300 5.61 -1.46 19.35
N GLY A 301 4.86 -0.72 18.53
CA GLY A 301 3.43 -0.95 18.29
C GLY A 301 2.51 -0.34 19.35
N LEU A 302 1.20 -0.53 19.16
CA LEU A 302 0.17 0.11 19.98
C LEU A 302 0.21 -0.29 21.46
N SER A 303 0.57 -1.54 21.77
CA SER A 303 0.65 -2.05 23.13
C SER A 303 1.78 -1.41 23.94
N VAL A 304 2.90 -1.09 23.29
CA VAL A 304 4.05 -0.42 23.91
C VAL A 304 3.84 1.09 23.95
N MET A 305 3.26 1.65 22.90
CA MET A 305 3.02 3.09 22.80
C MET A 305 1.96 3.60 23.78
N ALA A 306 0.86 2.86 23.98
CA ALA A 306 -0.20 3.28 24.89
C ALA A 306 0.31 3.63 26.31
N PRO A 307 1.00 2.74 27.06
CA PRO A 307 1.53 3.07 28.38
C PRO A 307 2.60 4.16 28.33
N ARG A 308 3.46 4.19 27.30
CA ARG A 308 4.47 5.26 27.13
C ARG A 308 3.86 6.64 26.97
N LEU A 309 2.66 6.73 26.40
CA LEU A 309 1.93 8.00 26.23
C LEU A 309 0.99 8.32 27.39
N GLY A 310 0.91 7.46 28.42
CA GLY A 310 -0.07 7.58 29.49
C GLY A 310 -1.51 7.31 29.03
N LEU A 311 -1.69 6.56 27.94
CA LEU A 311 -2.99 6.24 27.35
C LEU A 311 -3.39 4.80 27.70
N ARG A 312 -4.66 4.60 28.04
CA ARG A 312 -5.28 3.29 28.23
C ARG A 312 -5.62 2.70 26.86
N SER A 313 -5.22 1.46 26.62
CA SER A 313 -5.59 0.76 25.39
C SER A 313 -7.12 0.69 25.28
N GLN A 314 -7.70 0.90 24.09
CA GLN A 314 -9.13 0.63 23.87
C GLN A 314 -9.53 -0.82 24.12
N ARG A 315 -8.59 -1.77 24.04
CA ARG A 315 -8.84 -3.15 24.48
C ARG A 315 -9.06 -3.24 26.00
N HIS A 316 -8.56 -2.25 26.74
CA HIS A 316 -8.79 -2.01 28.16
C HIS A 316 -9.96 -1.06 28.45
N TYR A 317 -10.60 -0.49 27.43
CA TYR A 317 -11.98 -0.09 27.61
C TYR A 317 -12.77 -1.37 27.90
N PRO A 318 -13.68 -1.40 28.88
CA PRO A 318 -14.41 -2.60 29.28
C PRO A 318 -15.44 -2.99 28.22
N LEU A 319 -14.98 -3.27 26.99
CA LEU A 319 -15.71 -4.04 26.02
C LEU A 319 -15.66 -5.49 26.46
N ARG A 320 -16.47 -5.81 27.48
CA ARG A 320 -17.20 -7.06 27.72
C ARG A 320 -16.48 -8.39 27.53
N ARG A 321 -15.16 -8.45 27.39
CA ARG A 321 -14.42 -9.70 27.51
C ARG A 321 -14.21 -9.91 28.99
N LYS A 322 -15.21 -10.53 29.59
CA LYS A 322 -15.13 -11.03 30.95
C LYS A 322 -13.79 -11.79 31.09
N PRO A 323 -13.03 -11.60 32.20
CA PRO A 323 -11.71 -12.21 32.39
C PRO A 323 -11.69 -13.68 31.97
N ARG A 324 -10.54 -14.23 31.54
CA ARG A 324 -10.47 -15.64 31.12
C ARG A 324 -10.99 -16.62 32.18
N LEU A 325 -10.94 -16.24 33.46
CA LEU A 325 -11.44 -17.00 34.60
C LEU A 325 -12.88 -16.65 35.03
N PHE A 326 -13.54 -15.70 34.35
CA PHE A 326 -14.91 -15.33 34.69
C PHE A 326 -15.89 -16.45 34.40
N TRP A 327 -15.66 -17.21 33.32
CA TRP A 327 -16.53 -18.33 32.95
C TRP A 327 -16.18 -19.56 33.77
N THR A 328 -16.60 -19.56 35.03
CA THR A 328 -16.71 -20.78 35.83
C THR A 328 -17.88 -21.62 35.32
N ARG A 329 -17.88 -22.91 35.65
CA ARG A 329 -19.00 -23.80 35.29
C ARG A 329 -20.33 -23.28 35.84
N ASP A 330 -20.35 -22.84 37.10
CA ASP A 330 -21.56 -22.32 37.76
C ASP A 330 -22.08 -21.02 37.14
N GLU A 331 -21.18 -20.13 36.71
CA GLU A 331 -21.57 -18.88 36.03
C GLU A 331 -22.13 -19.17 34.64
N ALA A 332 -21.50 -20.07 33.89
CA ALA A 332 -21.99 -20.48 32.59
C ALA A 332 -23.36 -21.16 32.69
N ASP A 333 -23.53 -22.06 33.65
CA ASP A 333 -24.78 -22.78 33.90
C ASP A 333 -25.88 -21.82 34.38
N ARG A 334 -25.59 -20.85 35.26
CA ARG A 334 -26.54 -19.79 35.68
C ARG A 334 -26.98 -18.89 34.52
N GLN A 335 -26.04 -18.46 33.68
CA GLN A 335 -26.34 -17.65 32.50
C GLN A 335 -27.12 -18.44 31.45
N LEU A 336 -26.88 -19.75 31.34
CA LEU A 336 -27.63 -20.66 30.47
C LEU A 336 -29.06 -20.85 30.98
N LYS A 337 -29.28 -21.02 32.30
CA LYS A 337 -30.61 -21.05 32.92
C LYS A 337 -31.44 -19.81 32.58
N ALA A 338 -30.87 -18.62 32.78
CA ALA A 338 -31.53 -17.36 32.46
C ALA A 338 -31.84 -17.25 30.95
N PHE A 339 -30.95 -17.77 30.09
CA PHE A 339 -31.17 -17.78 28.65
C PHE A 339 -32.26 -18.76 28.22
N ILE A 340 -32.34 -19.94 28.83
CA ILE A 340 -33.44 -20.91 28.62
C ILE A 340 -34.78 -20.29 29.03
N GLN A 341 -34.83 -19.63 30.19
CA GLN A 341 -36.03 -18.92 30.65
C GLN A 341 -36.45 -17.81 29.68
N GLN A 342 -35.48 -17.06 29.13
CA GLN A 342 -35.75 -16.02 28.14
C GLN A 342 -36.28 -16.59 26.82
N CYS A 343 -35.77 -17.74 26.38
CA CYS A 343 -36.21 -18.39 25.14
C CYS A 343 -37.53 -19.17 25.31
N GLY A 344 -37.90 -19.56 26.53
CA GLY A 344 -39.06 -20.43 26.81
C GLY A 344 -38.92 -21.87 26.29
N ARG A 345 -37.76 -22.23 25.73
CA ARG A 345 -37.43 -23.55 25.17
C ARG A 345 -35.93 -23.80 25.25
N VAL A 346 -35.51 -25.04 25.01
CA VAL A 346 -34.09 -25.39 24.93
C VAL A 346 -33.44 -24.64 23.74
N PRO A 347 -32.41 -23.81 23.98
CA PRO A 347 -31.80 -22.99 22.94
C PRO A 347 -30.91 -23.82 22.01
N ARG A 348 -31.04 -23.60 20.71
CA ARG A 348 -30.15 -24.09 19.65
C ARG A 348 -28.99 -23.13 19.46
N VAL A 349 -27.95 -23.56 18.74
CA VAL A 349 -26.78 -22.71 18.44
C VAL A 349 -27.18 -21.39 17.76
N SER A 350 -28.17 -21.41 16.86
CA SER A 350 -28.70 -20.22 16.20
C SER A 350 -29.24 -19.18 17.18
N ASP A 351 -29.94 -19.61 18.23
CA ASP A 351 -30.53 -18.71 19.22
C ASP A 351 -29.46 -17.87 19.95
N PHE A 352 -28.28 -18.47 20.22
CA PHE A 352 -27.14 -17.74 20.81
C PHE A 352 -26.55 -16.71 19.83
N LEU A 353 -26.48 -17.04 18.54
CA LEU A 353 -25.95 -16.13 17.51
C LEU A 353 -26.89 -14.95 17.31
N ASP A 354 -28.19 -15.20 17.23
CA ASP A 354 -29.23 -14.19 17.04
C ASP A 354 -29.30 -13.24 18.25
N ALA A 355 -29.16 -13.78 19.46
CA ALA A 355 -29.05 -12.99 20.69
C ALA A 355 -27.69 -12.31 20.89
N LYS A 356 -26.73 -12.50 19.97
CA LYS A 356 -25.34 -12.01 20.06
C LYS A 356 -24.63 -12.46 21.35
N ARG A 357 -24.97 -13.64 21.86
CA ARG A 357 -24.42 -14.29 23.06
C ARG A 357 -23.29 -15.28 22.72
N ASN A 358 -22.43 -14.90 21.79
CA ASN A 358 -21.28 -15.70 21.35
C ASN A 358 -20.29 -15.97 22.49
N ASP A 359 -20.26 -15.09 23.49
CA ASP A 359 -19.46 -15.23 24.70
C ASP A 359 -19.88 -16.44 25.53
N LEU A 360 -21.18 -16.57 25.82
CA LEU A 360 -21.74 -17.71 26.55
C LEU A 360 -21.56 -19.01 25.75
N LEU A 361 -21.87 -19.01 24.45
CA LEU A 361 -21.70 -20.19 23.60
C LEU A 361 -20.24 -20.69 23.61
N THR A 362 -19.28 -19.78 23.48
CA THR A 362 -17.84 -20.12 23.54
C THR A 362 -17.45 -20.67 24.91
N ALA A 363 -17.99 -20.12 26.00
CA ALA A 363 -17.76 -20.61 27.35
C ALA A 363 -18.29 -22.04 27.54
N LEU A 364 -19.49 -22.33 27.06
CA LEU A 364 -20.10 -23.66 27.13
C LEU A 364 -19.28 -24.70 26.37
N TYR A 365 -18.79 -24.38 25.16
CA TYR A 365 -17.90 -25.28 24.41
C TYR A 365 -16.59 -25.57 25.14
N ARG A 366 -16.01 -24.58 25.83
CA ARG A 366 -14.80 -24.79 26.63
C ARG A 366 -15.03 -25.66 27.87
N LEU A 367 -16.25 -25.65 28.42
CA LEU A 367 -16.60 -26.34 29.67
C LEU A 367 -17.18 -27.75 29.47
N GLY A 368 -17.05 -28.31 28.26
CA GLY A 368 -17.49 -29.67 27.91
C GLY A 368 -18.55 -29.75 26.81
N GLY A 369 -18.90 -28.63 26.16
CA GLY A 369 -19.87 -28.61 25.08
C GLY A 369 -21.27 -28.15 25.50
N LEU A 370 -22.04 -27.67 24.53
CA LEU A 370 -23.41 -27.18 24.74
C LEU A 370 -24.33 -28.29 25.26
N ARG A 371 -24.24 -29.50 24.68
CA ARG A 371 -25.09 -30.64 25.06
C ARG A 371 -24.93 -31.01 26.53
N SER A 372 -23.69 -31.19 26.99
CA SER A 372 -23.41 -31.54 28.39
C SER A 372 -23.82 -30.44 29.37
N ALA A 373 -23.76 -29.16 28.96
CA ALA A 373 -24.25 -28.07 29.81
C ALA A 373 -25.79 -28.04 29.88
N LEU A 374 -26.47 -28.30 28.76
CA LEU A 374 -27.93 -28.42 28.73
C LEU A 374 -28.42 -29.60 29.56
N GLU A 375 -27.77 -30.78 29.46
CA GLU A 375 -28.12 -31.96 30.26
C GLU A 375 -28.04 -31.67 31.77
N ARG A 376 -26.96 -31.00 32.23
CA ARG A 376 -26.82 -30.58 33.63
C ARG A 376 -27.91 -29.59 34.05
N VAL A 377 -28.07 -28.51 33.28
CA VAL A 377 -29.01 -27.44 33.63
C VAL A 377 -30.47 -27.91 33.58
N CYS A 378 -30.82 -28.75 32.61
CA CYS A 378 -32.18 -29.30 32.50
C CYS A 378 -32.50 -30.29 33.62
N ALA A 379 -31.52 -31.08 34.08
CA ALA A 379 -31.68 -31.94 35.26
C ALA A 379 -31.92 -31.11 36.53
N GLU A 380 -31.22 -29.99 36.70
CA GLU A 380 -31.39 -29.10 37.85
C GLU A 380 -32.69 -28.27 37.83
N MET A 381 -33.21 -27.93 36.65
CA MET A 381 -34.44 -27.14 36.51
C MET A 381 -35.72 -27.99 36.50
N ASP A 382 -35.61 -29.32 36.65
CA ASP A 382 -36.72 -30.26 36.57
C ASP A 382 -37.54 -30.15 35.26
N ILE A 383 -36.84 -29.86 34.16
CA ILE A 383 -37.42 -29.56 32.83
C ILE A 383 -37.94 -30.83 32.12
N ALA A 384 -38.04 -31.97 32.81
CA ALA A 384 -38.71 -33.16 32.30
C ALA A 384 -40.17 -32.89 31.87
N ALA A 385 -40.76 -31.78 32.31
CA ALA A 385 -42.10 -31.33 31.91
C ALA A 385 -42.17 -30.59 30.55
N VAL A 386 -41.13 -29.85 30.14
CA VAL A 386 -41.21 -28.98 28.93
C VAL A 386 -41.03 -29.77 27.63
N GLN A 387 -40.27 -30.86 27.66
CA GLN A 387 -40.04 -31.69 26.47
C GLN A 387 -41.28 -32.47 25.99
N ARG A 388 -42.37 -32.52 26.77
CA ARG A 388 -43.62 -33.17 26.34
C ARG A 388 -44.49 -32.29 25.43
N GLN A 389 -44.21 -31.00 25.29
CA GLN A 389 -45.06 -30.08 24.49
C GLN A 389 -44.67 -29.98 23.00
N ASP A 390 -43.48 -30.42 22.59
CA ASP A 390 -43.07 -30.39 21.18
C ASP A 390 -43.40 -31.68 20.40
N GLY A 391 -44.18 -32.58 21.00
CA GLY A 391 -44.77 -33.73 20.32
C GLY A 391 -45.97 -33.35 19.44
N VAL A 392 -45.79 -32.46 18.46
CA VAL A 392 -46.80 -32.22 17.41
C VAL A 392 -46.14 -32.11 16.04
N LYS A 393 -46.41 -33.17 15.25
CA LYS A 393 -46.33 -33.34 13.79
C LYS A 393 -44.95 -33.62 13.18
N THR A 394 -44.67 -34.92 13.10
CA THR A 394 -44.02 -35.58 11.94
C THR A 394 -44.74 -35.27 10.63
#